data_AF-A0A0F2P724-F1
#
_entry.id   AF-A0A0F2P724-F1
#
_cell.length_a   1.000
_cell.length_b   1.000
_cell.length_c   1.000
_cell.angle_alpha   90.00
_cell.angle_beta   90.00
_cell.angle_gamma   90.00
#
_symmetry.space_group_name_H-M   'P 1'
#
loop_
_entity.id
_entity.type
_entity.pdbx_description
1 polymer ?
#
loop_
_entity_poly.entity_id
_entity_poly.type
_entity_poly.pdbx_seq_one_letter_code
_entity_poly.pdbx_strand_id
1 'polypeptide(L)'
;MTTSTTKPRIDMAQFLTLSVNTLHNYFFNVPKEKSRRLYKEIAAGESVGIATLTVGDTKESGSKEPGNKEPGSKENGIKLKLCLDQSEFKGHLTFHLFQGALGMMLRNIADKIQRKADLNIFTSSETGEILIHLPGLVEDRGHLNVLVMGIAPSKTGALIKLQFLDSDQFRKDNPQAAAAAAANDSEPDSGEEESSASEQQHEHSGGQSPQ
;
A
#
# COMPACT_ATOMS: atom_id res chain seq x y z
N MET A 1 49.99 -4.27 -3.52
CA MET A 1 48.95 -5.06 -2.83
C MET A 1 47.79 -4.12 -2.51
N THR A 2 46.72 -4.15 -3.28
CA THR A 2 45.53 -3.33 -3.06
C THR A 2 44.57 -4.11 -2.16
N THR A 3 44.47 -3.72 -0.89
CA THR A 3 43.45 -4.26 0.02
C THR A 3 42.11 -3.61 -0.34
N SER A 4 41.29 -4.33 -1.10
CA SER A 4 39.89 -3.97 -1.33
C SER A 4 39.13 -4.11 -0.01
N THR A 5 38.94 -2.99 0.70
CA THR A 5 38.01 -2.89 1.83
C THR A 5 36.59 -3.08 1.30
N THR A 6 36.10 -4.31 1.32
CA THR A 6 34.70 -4.64 1.02
C THR A 6 33.81 -4.09 2.13
N LYS A 7 33.37 -2.85 1.95
CA LYS A 7 32.32 -2.23 2.76
C LYS A 7 31.10 -3.16 2.74
N PRO A 8 30.51 -3.54 3.89
CA PRO A 8 29.36 -4.43 3.88
C PRO A 8 28.22 -3.77 3.09
N ARG A 9 27.76 -4.45 2.04
CA ARG A 9 26.59 -4.04 1.26
C ARG A 9 25.39 -4.78 1.84
N ILE A 10 24.41 -4.05 2.37
CA ILE A 10 23.11 -4.62 2.71
C ILE A 10 22.45 -5.04 1.39
N ASP A 11 22.06 -6.31 1.29
CA ASP A 11 21.29 -6.79 0.13
C ASP A 11 19.82 -6.34 0.22
N MET A 12 19.09 -6.38 -0.90
CA MET A 12 17.71 -5.86 -0.93
C MET A 12 16.76 -6.65 -0.01
N ALA A 13 16.94 -7.96 0.11
CA ALA A 13 16.08 -8.79 0.96
C ALA A 13 16.29 -8.45 2.45
N GLN A 14 17.54 -8.23 2.87
CA GLN A 14 17.89 -7.74 4.21
C GLN A 14 17.32 -6.35 4.44
N PHE A 15 17.47 -5.43 3.49
CA PHE A 15 16.92 -4.09 3.59
C PHE A 15 15.39 -4.11 3.75
N LEU A 16 14.70 -4.91 2.95
CA LEU A 16 13.24 -5.06 3.02
C LEU A 16 12.80 -5.72 4.32
N THR A 17 13.52 -6.74 4.79
CA THR A 17 13.24 -7.36 6.09
C THR A 17 13.30 -6.33 7.22
N LEU A 18 14.36 -5.50 7.24
CA LEU A 18 14.51 -4.43 8.21
C LEU A 18 13.41 -3.37 8.08
N SER A 19 13.06 -2.99 6.85
CA SER A 19 12.01 -2.02 6.55
C SER A 19 10.64 -2.52 7.01
N VAL A 20 10.29 -3.76 6.68
CA VAL A 20 9.03 -4.41 7.08
C VAL A 20 8.92 -4.48 8.59
N ASN A 21 9.97 -4.94 9.28
CA ASN A 21 9.98 -5.02 10.74
C ASN A 21 9.88 -3.64 11.38
N THR A 22 10.56 -2.63 10.82
CA THR A 22 10.49 -1.25 11.31
C THR A 22 9.06 -0.71 11.17
N LEU A 23 8.46 -0.81 9.98
CA LEU A 23 7.09 -0.33 9.74
C LEU A 23 6.07 -1.08 10.60
N HIS A 24 6.21 -2.40 10.71
CA HIS A 24 5.35 -3.19 11.58
C HIS A 24 5.44 -2.69 13.03
N ASN A 25 6.65 -2.43 13.53
CA ASN A 25 6.82 -1.93 14.89
C ASN A 25 6.13 -0.57 15.10
N TYR A 26 6.37 0.39 14.19
CA TYR A 26 5.83 1.76 14.29
C TYR A 26 4.30 1.86 14.16
N PHE A 27 3.66 0.95 13.42
CA PHE A 27 2.22 1.03 13.16
C PHE A 27 1.37 -0.03 13.87
N PHE A 28 1.98 -1.09 14.41
CA PHE A 28 1.25 -2.20 15.01
C PHE A 28 1.69 -2.57 16.44
N ASN A 29 2.95 -2.34 16.81
CA ASN A 29 3.47 -2.78 18.12
C ASN A 29 3.65 -1.66 19.15
N VAL A 30 3.60 -0.40 18.73
CA VAL A 30 3.63 0.76 19.65
C VAL A 30 2.21 1.19 20.05
N PRO A 31 2.05 1.96 21.13
CA PRO A 31 0.75 2.54 21.50
C PRO A 31 0.10 3.31 20.35
N LYS A 32 -1.22 3.15 20.20
CA LYS A 32 -2.02 3.66 19.07
C LYS A 32 -1.85 5.17 18.85
N GLU A 33 -1.63 5.93 19.92
CA GLU A 33 -1.39 7.37 19.90
C GLU A 33 -0.11 7.71 19.14
N LYS A 34 0.97 6.93 19.33
CA LYS A 34 2.25 7.13 18.63
C LYS A 34 2.12 6.79 17.15
N SER A 35 1.48 5.68 16.81
CA SER A 35 1.24 5.30 15.41
C SER A 35 0.38 6.33 14.69
N ARG A 36 -0.67 6.85 15.35
CA ARG A 36 -1.53 7.90 14.80
C ARG A 36 -0.80 9.22 14.61
N ARG A 37 0.10 9.57 15.53
CA ARG A 37 0.94 10.76 15.38
C ARG A 37 1.83 10.66 14.15
N LEU A 38 2.58 9.55 14.01
CA LEU A 38 3.42 9.33 12.85
C LEU A 38 2.60 9.33 11.54
N TYR A 39 1.44 8.67 11.54
CA TYR A 39 0.52 8.71 10.40
C TYR A 39 0.11 10.14 10.02
N LYS A 40 -0.25 10.98 10.99
CA LYS A 40 -0.63 12.38 10.73
C LYS A 40 0.51 13.17 10.10
N GLU A 41 1.74 12.98 10.59
CA GLU A 41 2.93 13.65 10.06
C GLU A 41 3.15 13.25 8.58
N ILE A 42 3.18 11.95 8.27
CA ILE A 42 3.39 11.49 6.87
C ILE A 42 2.20 11.79 5.95
N ALA A 43 0.96 11.74 6.46
CA ALA A 43 -0.24 12.07 5.68
C ALA A 43 -0.36 13.57 5.38
N ALA A 44 0.34 14.43 6.13
CA ALA A 44 0.51 15.85 5.81
C ALA A 44 1.60 16.09 4.73
N GLY A 45 2.23 15.02 4.22
CA GLY A 45 3.29 15.10 3.22
C GLY A 45 4.70 15.19 3.82
N GLU A 46 4.86 15.04 5.14
CA GLU A 46 6.16 15.10 5.77
C GLU A 46 7.00 13.83 5.52
N SER A 47 8.33 14.00 5.53
CA SER A 47 9.27 12.89 5.51
C SER A 47 9.89 12.71 6.91
N VAL A 48 9.42 11.69 7.64
CA VAL A 48 9.77 11.47 9.04
C VAL A 48 10.90 10.43 9.16
N GLY A 49 11.91 10.69 9.99
CA GLY A 49 12.96 9.72 10.28
C GLY A 49 12.46 8.58 11.17
N ILE A 50 12.63 7.33 10.75
CA ILE A 50 12.08 6.15 11.45
C ILE A 50 13.15 5.16 11.94
N ALA A 51 14.35 5.15 11.37
CA ALA A 51 15.43 4.30 11.85
C ALA A 51 16.79 4.78 11.36
N THR A 52 17.85 4.31 12.02
CA THR A 52 19.23 4.40 11.51
C THR A 52 19.83 3.01 11.55
N LEU A 53 20.17 2.45 10.39
CA LEU A 53 20.78 1.12 10.29
C LEU A 53 22.29 1.26 10.46
N THR A 54 22.85 0.72 11.54
CA THR A 54 24.30 0.66 11.73
C THR A 54 24.86 -0.51 10.96
N VAL A 55 25.69 -0.23 9.95
CA VAL A 55 26.40 -1.27 9.19
C VAL A 55 27.65 -1.67 9.99
N GLY A 56 27.46 -2.60 10.92
CA GLY A 56 28.54 -3.10 11.79
C GLY A 56 27.96 -3.79 13.00
N ASP A 57 27.58 -5.07 12.83
CA ASP A 57 27.54 -6.14 13.85
C ASP A 57 26.46 -7.17 13.51
N THR A 58 26.67 -7.93 12.43
CA THR A 58 26.22 -9.33 12.41
C THR A 58 27.20 -10.16 13.24
N LYS A 59 27.17 -9.95 14.56
CA LYS A 59 27.62 -10.94 15.55
C LYS A 59 26.73 -10.82 16.78
N GLU A 60 25.99 -11.89 17.01
CA GLU A 60 25.43 -12.38 18.27
C GLU A 60 24.83 -11.37 19.25
N SER A 61 23.54 -11.54 19.46
CA SER A 61 22.89 -11.42 20.77
C SER A 61 23.83 -11.96 21.87
N GLY A 62 24.51 -11.06 22.57
CA GLY A 62 25.46 -11.40 23.61
C GLY A 62 25.87 -10.15 24.36
N SER A 63 25.24 -9.94 25.52
CA SER A 63 25.54 -8.96 26.56
C SER A 63 26.94 -8.34 26.47
N LYS A 64 27.02 -7.03 26.25
CA LYS A 64 28.22 -6.25 26.59
C LYS A 64 27.85 -4.98 27.35
N GLU A 65 28.45 -4.88 28.52
CA GLU A 65 28.38 -3.80 29.49
C GLU A 65 28.70 -2.40 28.90
N PRO A 66 28.24 -1.31 29.55
CA PRO A 66 28.45 0.05 29.09
C PRO A 66 29.88 0.51 29.41
N GLY A 67 30.83 0.16 28.55
CA GLY A 67 32.22 0.64 28.61
C GLY A 67 32.47 1.75 27.59
N ASN A 68 32.63 2.99 28.08
CA ASN A 68 33.30 4.14 27.47
C ASN A 68 33.14 4.34 25.93
N LYS A 69 32.12 5.12 25.52
CA LYS A 69 32.09 5.72 24.17
C LYS A 69 33.02 6.95 24.13
N GLU A 70 34.09 6.90 23.34
CA GLU A 70 34.86 8.09 22.95
C GLU A 70 33.96 9.10 22.20
N PRO A 71 34.03 10.40 22.50
CA PRO A 71 33.23 11.42 21.83
C PRO A 71 33.89 11.77 20.48
N GLY A 72 33.56 11.02 19.42
CA GLY A 72 34.07 11.36 18.08
C GLY A 72 33.76 10.38 16.94
N SER A 73 33.30 9.16 17.23
CA SER A 73 32.92 8.22 16.18
C SER A 73 31.58 8.62 15.56
N LYS A 74 31.62 9.28 14.40
CA LYS A 74 30.46 9.43 13.50
C LYS A 74 29.97 8.03 13.14
N GLU A 75 28.92 7.56 13.83
CA GLU A 75 28.24 6.32 13.48
C GLU A 75 27.73 6.45 12.03
N ASN A 76 28.40 5.76 11.11
CA ASN A 76 28.11 5.75 9.67
C ASN A 76 26.86 4.88 9.41
N GLY A 77 25.72 5.29 9.98
CA GLY A 77 24.46 4.59 9.83
C GLY A 77 23.67 5.04 8.59
N ILE A 78 22.96 4.10 7.95
CA ILE A 78 22.02 4.38 6.87
C ILE A 78 20.74 4.93 7.49
N LYS A 79 20.42 6.20 7.25
CA LYS A 79 19.20 6.82 7.78
C LYS A 79 17.99 6.41 6.96
N LEU A 80 16.96 5.90 7.62
CA LEU A 80 15.68 5.58 7.00
C LEU A 80 14.68 6.69 7.30
N LYS A 81 14.09 7.24 6.25
CA LYS A 81 12.95 8.14 6.32
C LYS A 81 11.71 7.46 5.76
N LEU A 82 10.54 7.93 6.17
CA LEU A 82 9.24 7.47 5.72
C LEU A 82 8.42 8.66 5.24
N CYS A 83 7.75 8.52 4.10
CA CYS A 83 6.69 9.43 3.66
C CYS A 83 5.50 8.63 3.10
N LEU A 84 4.38 9.33 2.92
CA LEU A 84 3.18 8.81 2.32
C LEU A 84 2.76 9.71 1.15
N ASP A 85 2.52 9.09 0.00
CA ASP A 85 1.89 9.69 -1.16
C ASP A 85 0.49 9.10 -1.31
N GLN A 86 -0.51 9.93 -1.08
CA GLN A 86 -1.92 9.56 -1.14
C GLN A 86 -2.63 10.20 -2.34
N SER A 87 -1.88 10.68 -3.34
CA SER A 87 -2.42 11.37 -4.53
C SER A 87 -3.45 10.53 -5.29
N GLU A 88 -3.25 9.21 -5.37
CA GLU A 88 -4.18 8.28 -6.03
C GLU A 88 -5.21 7.64 -5.09
N PHE A 89 -5.26 8.05 -3.81
CA PHE A 89 -6.26 7.51 -2.90
C PHE A 89 -7.65 8.07 -3.23
N LYS A 90 -8.58 7.18 -3.58
CA LYS A 90 -9.98 7.49 -3.85
C LYS A 90 -10.76 7.41 -2.53
N GLY A 91 -11.29 8.56 -2.09
CA GLY A 91 -12.07 8.69 -0.85
C GLY A 91 -11.34 9.46 0.25
N HIS A 92 -11.68 9.21 1.51
CA HIS A 92 -11.02 9.85 2.66
C HIS A 92 -10.09 8.87 3.38
N LEU A 93 -8.78 9.07 3.24
CA LEU A 93 -7.81 8.20 3.90
C LEU A 93 -7.84 8.41 5.42
N THR A 94 -8.37 7.42 6.12
CA THR A 94 -8.32 7.35 7.58
C THR A 94 -7.12 6.52 8.04
N PHE A 95 -6.68 6.72 9.28
CA PHE A 95 -5.65 5.88 9.89
C PHE A 95 -5.99 4.38 9.83
N HIS A 96 -7.27 4.01 9.95
CA HIS A 96 -7.67 2.60 9.90
C HIS A 96 -7.50 2.00 8.50
N LEU A 97 -7.92 2.74 7.45
CA LEU A 97 -7.77 2.30 6.06
C LEU A 97 -6.29 2.21 5.68
N PHE A 98 -5.49 3.21 6.06
CA PHE A 98 -4.04 3.19 5.90
C PHE A 98 -3.41 1.97 6.60
N GLN A 99 -3.75 1.73 7.87
CA GLN A 99 -3.19 0.63 8.64
C GLN A 99 -3.60 -0.73 8.06
N GLY A 100 -4.83 -0.86 7.53
CA GLY A 100 -5.29 -2.06 6.83
C GLY A 100 -4.48 -2.35 5.55
N ALA A 101 -4.35 -1.34 4.68
CA ALA A 101 -3.56 -1.46 3.46
C ALA A 101 -2.08 -1.77 3.77
N LEU A 102 -1.46 -1.03 4.69
CA LEU A 102 -0.09 -1.26 5.14
C LEU A 102 0.09 -2.67 5.69
N GLY A 103 -0.82 -3.14 6.56
CA GLY A 103 -0.73 -4.48 7.16
C GLY A 103 -0.73 -5.58 6.11
N MET A 104 -1.61 -5.49 5.10
CA MET A 104 -1.64 -6.47 4.02
C MET A 104 -0.39 -6.40 3.14
N MET A 105 0.08 -5.20 2.79
CA MET A 105 1.31 -5.01 2.03
C MET A 105 2.52 -5.64 2.74
N LEU A 106 2.69 -5.35 4.04
CA LEU A 106 3.79 -5.89 4.85
C LEU A 106 3.75 -7.43 4.92
N ARG A 107 2.55 -8.01 5.08
CA ARG A 107 2.37 -9.47 5.04
C ARG A 107 2.79 -10.05 3.70
N ASN A 108 2.34 -9.46 2.60
CA ASN A 108 2.67 -9.94 1.25
C ASN A 108 4.17 -9.90 0.98
N ILE A 109 4.86 -8.85 1.43
CA ILE A 109 6.33 -8.75 1.36
C ILE A 109 6.99 -9.83 2.24
N ALA A 110 6.56 -9.96 3.50
CA ALA A 110 7.11 -10.95 4.43
C ALA A 110 6.97 -12.38 3.89
N ASP A 111 5.80 -12.75 3.35
CA ASP A 111 5.53 -14.05 2.75
C ASP A 111 6.49 -14.35 1.58
N LYS A 112 6.74 -13.37 0.71
CA LYS A 112 7.66 -13.51 -0.42
C LYS A 112 9.12 -13.66 0.04
N ILE A 113 9.55 -12.87 1.02
CA ILE A 113 10.89 -12.99 1.63
C ILE A 113 11.06 -14.37 2.25
N GLN A 114 10.09 -14.83 3.05
CA GLN A 114 10.15 -16.12 3.75
C GLN A 114 10.24 -17.29 2.76
N ARG A 115 9.48 -17.22 1.67
CA ARG A 115 9.49 -18.24 0.61
C ARG A 115 10.69 -18.14 -0.33
N LYS A 116 11.56 -17.13 -0.16
CA LYS A 116 12.67 -16.80 -1.08
C LYS A 116 12.19 -16.68 -2.54
N ALA A 117 10.97 -16.17 -2.71
CA ALA A 117 10.34 -15.99 -4.01
C ALA A 117 10.71 -14.63 -4.61
N ASP A 118 10.40 -14.44 -5.90
CA ASP A 118 10.55 -13.14 -6.54
C ASP A 118 9.69 -12.07 -5.84
N LEU A 119 10.33 -10.95 -5.52
CA LEU A 119 9.79 -9.79 -4.83
C LEU A 119 9.08 -8.81 -5.78
N ASN A 120 9.02 -9.12 -7.09
CA ASN A 120 8.37 -8.31 -8.11
C ASN A 120 8.85 -6.85 -8.06
N ILE A 121 10.16 -6.67 -8.22
CA ILE A 121 10.83 -5.37 -8.09
C ILE A 121 10.90 -4.67 -9.44
N PHE A 122 10.47 -3.41 -9.50
CA PHE A 122 10.65 -2.53 -10.64
C PHE A 122 11.60 -1.40 -10.25
N THR A 123 12.54 -1.05 -11.13
CA THR A 123 13.43 0.10 -10.90
C THR A 123 13.18 1.15 -11.95
N SER A 124 12.86 2.37 -11.53
CA SER A 124 12.76 3.50 -12.44
C SER A 124 14.16 3.83 -12.97
N SER A 125 14.32 3.81 -14.29
CA SER A 125 15.57 4.21 -14.94
C SER A 125 15.84 5.72 -14.83
N GLU A 126 14.79 6.52 -14.64
CA GLU A 126 14.88 7.98 -14.52
C GLU A 126 15.26 8.41 -13.09
N THR A 127 14.56 7.88 -12.08
CA THR A 127 14.73 8.34 -10.69
C THR A 127 15.61 7.42 -9.85
N GLY A 128 15.88 6.19 -10.31
CA GLY A 128 16.53 5.16 -9.51
C GLY A 128 15.67 4.65 -8.35
N GLU A 129 14.39 5.02 -8.30
CA GLU A 129 13.44 4.53 -7.31
C GLU A 129 13.13 3.05 -7.57
N ILE A 130 13.12 2.27 -6.49
CA ILE A 130 12.87 0.85 -6.49
C ILE A 130 11.46 0.62 -5.95
N LEU A 131 10.56 0.15 -6.80
CA LEU A 131 9.17 -0.17 -6.47
C LEU A 131 9.03 -1.66 -6.17
N ILE A 132 8.45 -1.98 -5.00
CA ILE A 132 8.11 -3.34 -4.60
C ILE A 132 6.63 -3.57 -4.91
N HIS A 133 6.35 -4.33 -5.96
CA HIS A 133 5.00 -4.51 -6.47
C HIS A 133 4.28 -5.67 -5.77
N LEU A 134 4.15 -5.55 -4.45
CA LEU A 134 3.45 -6.49 -3.56
C LEU A 134 2.38 -5.71 -2.78
N PRO A 135 1.20 -5.47 -3.39
CA PRO A 135 0.29 -4.44 -2.93
C PRO A 135 -0.45 -4.79 -1.64
N GLY A 136 -0.81 -3.76 -0.90
CA GLY A 136 -1.86 -3.79 0.12
C GLY A 136 -3.13 -3.13 -0.40
N LEU A 137 -4.22 -3.88 -0.41
CA LEU A 137 -5.53 -3.43 -0.90
C LEU A 137 -6.44 -3.03 0.27
N VAL A 138 -7.19 -1.97 0.08
CA VAL A 138 -8.29 -1.60 0.97
C VAL A 138 -9.44 -1.05 0.14
N GLU A 139 -10.67 -1.28 0.57
CA GLU A 139 -11.85 -0.73 -0.07
C GLU A 139 -12.52 0.27 0.87
N ASP A 140 -12.93 1.43 0.33
CA ASP A 140 -13.76 2.41 1.02
C ASP A 140 -14.88 2.86 0.09
N ARG A 141 -16.14 2.62 0.49
CA ARG A 141 -17.35 3.03 -0.27
C ARG A 141 -17.32 2.62 -1.75
N GLY A 142 -16.87 1.41 -2.05
CA GLY A 142 -16.77 0.89 -3.42
C GLY A 142 -15.51 1.32 -4.18
N HIS A 143 -14.62 2.10 -3.56
CA HIS A 143 -13.33 2.46 -4.14
C HIS A 143 -12.23 1.51 -3.65
N LEU A 144 -11.73 0.67 -4.55
CA LEU A 144 -10.50 -0.07 -4.32
C LEU A 144 -9.31 0.89 -4.32
N ASN A 145 -8.47 0.78 -3.30
CA ASN A 145 -7.26 1.57 -3.13
C ASN A 145 -6.07 0.64 -2.98
N VAL A 146 -4.97 0.94 -3.68
CA VAL A 146 -3.81 0.05 -3.80
C VAL A 146 -2.57 0.73 -3.24
N LEU A 147 -2.05 0.25 -2.11
CA LEU A 147 -0.81 0.74 -1.50
C LEU A 147 0.38 -0.11 -1.93
N VAL A 148 1.47 0.53 -2.34
CA VAL A 148 2.76 -0.12 -2.62
C VAL A 148 3.91 0.59 -1.93
N MET A 149 5.07 -0.06 -1.89
CA MET A 149 6.29 0.49 -1.29
C MET A 149 7.30 0.85 -2.38
N GLY A 150 7.66 2.13 -2.44
CA GLY A 150 8.84 2.63 -3.14
C GLY A 150 10.02 2.83 -2.19
N ILE A 151 11.23 2.66 -2.71
CA ILE A 151 12.49 2.95 -2.02
C ILE A 151 13.28 3.89 -2.92
N ALA A 152 13.50 5.11 -2.45
CA ALA A 152 14.38 6.07 -3.10
C ALA A 152 15.74 6.11 -2.36
N PRO A 153 16.81 5.52 -2.93
CA PRO A 153 18.13 5.57 -2.34
C PRO A 153 18.66 7.00 -2.28
N SER A 154 19.46 7.32 -1.27
CA SER A 154 20.14 8.60 -1.14
C SER A 154 21.59 8.41 -0.68
N LYS A 155 22.40 9.49 -0.74
CA LYS A 155 23.81 9.44 -0.35
C LYS A 155 24.05 8.98 1.09
N THR A 156 23.08 9.23 2.00
CA THR A 156 23.23 9.02 3.45
C THR A 156 22.18 8.06 4.03
N GLY A 157 21.36 7.44 3.18
CA GLY A 157 20.16 6.77 3.65
C GLY A 157 19.25 6.30 2.53
N ALA A 158 18.01 5.99 2.89
CA ALA A 158 16.93 5.73 1.94
C ALA A 158 15.63 6.36 2.44
N LEU A 159 14.80 6.78 1.50
CA LEU A 159 13.42 7.17 1.75
C LEU A 159 12.52 5.98 1.38
N ILE A 160 11.76 5.50 2.35
CA ILE A 160 10.65 4.58 2.12
C ILE A 160 9.43 5.43 1.78
N LYS A 161 8.95 5.30 0.55
CA LYS A 161 7.75 5.97 0.05
C LYS A 161 6.61 4.97 0.05
N LEU A 162 5.66 5.13 0.97
CA LEU A 162 4.37 4.45 0.85
C LEU A 162 3.54 5.23 -0.15
N GLN A 163 3.06 4.60 -1.23
CA GLN A 163 2.30 5.32 -2.25
C GLN A 163 1.07 4.56 -2.68
N PHE A 164 -0.06 5.25 -2.73
CA PHE A 164 -1.25 4.74 -3.39
C PHE A 164 -1.07 4.86 -4.90
N LEU A 165 -1.48 3.82 -5.62
CA LEU A 165 -1.50 3.79 -7.09
C LEU A 165 -2.93 3.70 -7.60
N ASP A 166 -3.13 4.09 -8.85
CA ASP A 166 -4.41 3.95 -9.54
C ASP A 166 -4.85 2.48 -9.58
N SER A 167 -5.97 2.22 -8.93
CA SER A 167 -6.62 0.90 -8.85
C SER A 167 -6.93 0.29 -10.20
N ASP A 168 -7.20 1.11 -11.23
CA ASP A 168 -7.59 0.62 -12.54
C ASP A 168 -6.45 -0.14 -13.25
N GLN A 169 -5.20 0.15 -12.89
CA GLN A 169 -4.02 -0.58 -13.34
C GLN A 169 -3.98 -2.02 -12.80
N PHE A 170 -4.61 -2.28 -11.65
CA PHE A 170 -4.63 -3.59 -10.98
C PHE A 170 -5.86 -4.43 -11.32
N ARG A 171 -6.88 -3.84 -11.98
CA ARG A 171 -8.09 -4.56 -12.41
C ARG A 171 -7.81 -5.54 -13.56
N LYS A 172 -6.80 -5.26 -14.40
CA LYS A 172 -6.45 -6.11 -15.54
C LYS A 172 -5.83 -7.45 -15.15
N ASP A 173 -5.21 -7.52 -13.96
CA ASP A 173 -4.51 -8.72 -13.48
C ASP A 173 -5.30 -9.50 -12.41
N ASN A 174 -6.48 -9.00 -12.00
CA ASN A 174 -7.31 -9.64 -10.96
C ASN A 174 -8.81 -9.62 -11.34
N PRO A 175 -9.33 -10.66 -12.04
CA PRO A 175 -10.72 -10.70 -12.50
C PRO A 175 -11.75 -10.73 -11.36
N GLN A 176 -11.34 -11.07 -10.13
CA GLN A 176 -12.23 -11.06 -8.96
C GLN A 176 -12.51 -9.63 -8.44
N ALA A 177 -11.61 -8.68 -8.68
CA ALA A 177 -11.85 -7.25 -8.40
C ALA A 177 -12.79 -6.59 -9.42
N ALA A 178 -12.85 -7.11 -10.65
CA ALA A 178 -13.75 -6.61 -11.69
C ALA A 178 -15.23 -6.95 -11.41
N ALA A 179 -15.50 -8.14 -10.84
CA ALA A 179 -16.87 -8.61 -10.57
C ALA A 179 -17.56 -7.82 -9.43
N ALA A 180 -16.82 -7.39 -8.41
CA ALA A 180 -17.39 -6.62 -7.29
C ALA A 180 -17.82 -5.19 -7.71
N ALA A 181 -17.13 -4.59 -8.68
CA ALA A 181 -17.46 -3.25 -9.19
C ALA A 181 -18.65 -3.28 -10.17
N ALA A 182 -18.75 -4.32 -11.01
CA ALA A 182 -19.87 -4.45 -11.96
C ALA A 182 -21.22 -4.67 -11.26
N ALA A 183 -21.23 -5.21 -10.04
CA ALA A 183 -22.44 -5.37 -9.23
C ALA A 183 -22.95 -4.06 -8.61
N ASN A 184 -22.12 -3.02 -8.53
CA ASN A 184 -22.50 -1.72 -7.94
C ASN A 184 -22.83 -0.64 -8.99
N ASP A 185 -22.64 -0.92 -10.28
CA ASP A 185 -23.01 -0.02 -11.40
C ASP A 185 -24.37 -0.38 -12.02
N SER A 186 -25.08 -1.34 -11.40
CA SER A 186 -26.48 -1.62 -11.73
C SER A 186 -27.36 -0.64 -10.95
N GLU A 187 -27.60 0.54 -11.52
CA GLU A 187 -28.73 1.38 -11.11
C GLU A 187 -30.01 0.51 -11.08
N PRO A 188 -30.83 0.57 -10.01
CA PRO A 188 -32.16 -0.02 -10.07
C PRO A 188 -32.98 0.85 -11.03
N ASP A 189 -33.21 0.33 -12.22
CA ASP A 189 -34.28 0.77 -13.13
C ASP A 189 -35.62 0.61 -12.40
N SER A 190 -36.05 1.67 -11.72
CA SER A 190 -37.36 1.77 -11.10
C SER A 190 -38.38 2.05 -12.21
N GLY A 191 -39.19 1.04 -12.48
CA GLY A 191 -40.18 1.05 -13.54
C GLY A 191 -41.32 2.06 -13.39
N GLU A 192 -42.02 2.15 -14.53
CA GLU A 192 -43.48 2.27 -14.69
C GLU A 192 -44.16 3.53 -14.12
N GLU A 193 -44.49 4.47 -15.03
CA GLU A 193 -45.83 5.06 -15.05
C GLU A 193 -46.46 4.89 -16.43
N GLU A 194 -47.45 4.00 -16.47
CA GLU A 194 -48.37 3.71 -17.55
C GLU A 194 -49.30 4.91 -17.76
N SER A 195 -49.23 5.57 -18.92
CA SER A 195 -50.16 6.64 -19.30
C SER A 195 -51.16 6.11 -20.30
N SER A 196 -52.39 5.91 -19.82
CA SER A 196 -53.57 5.57 -20.59
C SER A 196 -54.00 6.75 -21.49
N ALA A 197 -54.20 6.49 -22.79
CA ALA A 197 -55.18 7.19 -23.62
C ALA A 197 -55.28 6.58 -25.03
N SER A 198 -56.27 5.74 -25.28
CA SER A 198 -56.94 5.70 -26.59
C SER A 198 -58.35 5.13 -26.45
N GLU A 199 -59.29 6.04 -26.23
CA GLU A 199 -60.72 5.79 -26.35
C GLU A 199 -61.06 5.88 -27.85
N GLN A 200 -61.50 4.78 -28.46
CA GLN A 200 -62.25 4.85 -29.72
C GLN A 200 -63.26 3.71 -29.80
N GLN A 201 -64.51 4.13 -29.67
CA GLN A 201 -65.74 3.41 -29.93
C GLN A 201 -65.79 2.97 -31.40
N HIS A 202 -66.19 1.73 -31.66
CA HIS A 202 -67.34 1.47 -32.52
C HIS A 202 -67.82 0.03 -32.34
N GLU A 203 -68.98 -0.08 -31.71
CA GLU A 203 -69.86 -1.24 -31.83
C GLU A 203 -70.45 -1.28 -33.24
N HIS A 204 -70.39 -2.44 -33.89
CA HIS A 204 -71.37 -2.79 -34.92
C HIS A 204 -71.63 -4.30 -34.91
N SER A 205 -72.70 -4.65 -34.19
CA SER A 205 -73.80 -5.54 -34.57
C SER A 205 -73.56 -6.68 -35.58
N GLY A 206 -73.91 -7.89 -35.14
CA GLY A 206 -74.21 -9.08 -35.94
C GLY A 206 -73.79 -10.33 -35.17
N GLY A 207 -74.63 -11.13 -34.52
CA GLY A 207 -76.01 -11.48 -34.80
C GLY A 207 -76.05 -12.97 -35.10
N GLN A 208 -76.55 -13.80 -34.17
CA GLN A 208 -77.28 -15.03 -34.51
C GLN A 208 -77.98 -15.65 -33.28
N SER A 209 -79.21 -16.06 -33.55
CA SER A 209 -80.34 -16.37 -32.67
C SER A 209 -80.27 -17.73 -31.95
N PRO A 210 -81.12 -17.95 -30.93
CA PRO A 210 -81.27 -19.22 -30.24
C PRO A 210 -82.37 -20.11 -30.84
N GLN A 211 -82.23 -21.42 -30.57
CA GLN A 211 -83.19 -22.56 -30.64
C GLN A 211 -83.97 -22.81 -31.94
#